data_AF-A0A9W9DE60-F1
#
_entry.id   AF-A0A9W9DE60-F1
#
_cell.length_a   1.000
_cell.length_b   1.000
_cell.length_c   1.000
_cell.angle_alpha   90.00
_cell.angle_beta   90.00
_cell.angle_gamma   90.00
#
_symmetry.space_group_name_H-M   'P 1'
#
loop_
_entity.id
_entity.type
_entity.pdbx_description
1 polymer ?
#
loop_
_entity_poly.entity_id
_entity_poly.type
_entity_poly.pdbx_seq_one_letter_code
_entity_poly.pdbx_strand_id
1 'polypeptide(L)'
;MEYAIWIAGEGYINTANIVIEALCIHYPNDFPKQRTLCAWGFEFLWHKSRRRPAYIEPFWGAPPDDATLWAAYSDIQQPYPQTNDEKARALVVADAKILVGNLNFHTYNVNICAEVALQMGMKAKAEDYFDHSIRLLQAGGNPVSLWRELMRSFPLADTILSGRARKITCTTPEEAIQRAKTIVQEIEQWRSTHAKRVAAARDRRAHLRALPLKDLLNQIGKDLCKDPASQSNIEAAEERLKITLPASYTEFLLFSNGMDFIPSINMPGLRSVTELKWESAEDLGLDELPLNLGLATPSLEDSSMEVPKLGRVLMISQEADDEYLWLLEPSQVENAWNVLRQDEVKASGWRVALWRDWQVDIGWYEDFRDYLASIAQRR
;
A
#
# COMPACT_ATOMS: atom_id res chain seq x y z
N MET A 1 -12.23 2.23 -6.17
CA MET A 1 -12.29 3.66 -5.76
C MET A 1 -11.82 4.57 -6.87
N GLU A 2 -10.62 4.32 -7.40
CA GLU A 2 -9.99 5.07 -8.50
C GLU A 2 -10.89 5.40 -9.71
N TYR A 3 -11.60 4.42 -10.25
CA TYR A 3 -12.52 4.67 -11.35
C TYR A 3 -13.74 5.54 -10.97
N ALA A 4 -14.20 5.45 -9.73
CA ALA A 4 -15.27 6.34 -9.26
C ALA A 4 -14.79 7.80 -9.26
N ILE A 5 -13.52 8.06 -8.88
CA ILE A 5 -12.91 9.40 -8.89
C ILE A 5 -12.92 9.97 -10.30
N TRP A 6 -12.53 9.19 -11.30
CA TRP A 6 -12.57 9.62 -12.69
C TRP A 6 -14.00 9.99 -13.12
N ILE A 7 -14.97 9.10 -12.91
CA ILE A 7 -16.38 9.36 -13.26
C ILE A 7 -16.91 10.62 -12.57
N ALA A 8 -16.57 10.83 -11.29
CA ALA A 8 -16.94 12.01 -10.53
C ALA A 8 -16.25 13.29 -11.05
N GLY A 9 -14.97 13.21 -11.40
CA GLY A 9 -14.18 14.30 -11.97
C GLY A 9 -14.72 14.78 -13.33
N GLU A 10 -15.39 13.92 -14.08
CA GLU A 10 -16.13 14.29 -15.30
C GLU A 10 -17.47 14.98 -15.01
N GLY A 11 -17.87 15.07 -13.74
CA GLY A 11 -19.12 15.66 -13.29
C GLY A 11 -20.28 14.66 -13.16
N TYR A 12 -20.03 13.35 -13.28
CA TYR A 12 -21.05 12.30 -13.16
C TYR A 12 -21.14 11.74 -11.74
N ILE A 13 -21.36 12.62 -10.75
CA ILE A 13 -21.34 12.23 -9.33
C ILE A 13 -22.31 11.10 -8.97
N ASN A 14 -23.52 11.11 -9.52
CA ASN A 14 -24.50 10.04 -9.25
C ASN A 14 -24.04 8.70 -9.82
N THR A 15 -23.39 8.71 -10.99
CA THR A 15 -22.85 7.50 -11.62
C THR A 15 -21.65 6.98 -10.84
N ALA A 16 -20.81 7.86 -10.31
CA ALA A 16 -19.72 7.48 -9.42
C ALA A 16 -20.25 6.84 -8.12
N ASN A 17 -21.36 7.36 -7.57
CA ASN A 17 -22.00 6.80 -6.38
C ASN A 17 -22.45 5.34 -6.58
N ILE A 18 -22.81 4.91 -7.80
CA ILE A 18 -23.14 3.50 -8.08
C ILE A 18 -21.92 2.59 -7.81
N VAL A 19 -20.73 3.03 -8.23
CA VAL A 19 -19.49 2.28 -7.99
C VAL A 19 -19.14 2.29 -6.50
N ILE A 20 -19.36 3.41 -5.81
CA ILE A 20 -19.08 3.53 -4.37
C ILE A 20 -20.01 2.61 -3.56
N GLU A 21 -21.29 2.57 -3.90
CA GLU A 21 -22.26 1.67 -3.27
C GLU A 21 -21.84 0.20 -3.42
N ALA A 22 -21.44 -0.22 -4.62
CA ALA A 22 -20.92 -1.57 -4.84
C ALA A 22 -19.68 -1.86 -3.98
N LEU A 23 -18.77 -0.89 -3.81
CA LEU A 23 -17.62 -1.05 -2.91
C LEU A 23 -18.05 -1.18 -1.43
N CYS A 24 -19.08 -0.45 -0.99
CA CYS A 24 -19.61 -0.56 0.37
C CYS A 24 -20.22 -1.96 0.61
N ILE A 25 -21.00 -2.46 -0.34
CA ILE A 25 -21.66 -3.77 -0.26
C ILE A 25 -20.63 -4.92 -0.30
N HIS A 26 -19.68 -4.85 -1.24
CA HIS A 26 -18.74 -5.95 -1.49
C HIS A 26 -17.43 -5.84 -0.70
N TYR A 27 -17.12 -4.72 -0.05
CA TYR A 27 -15.90 -4.56 0.75
C TYR A 27 -16.15 -3.71 2.02
N PRO A 28 -17.14 -4.06 2.87
CA PRO A 28 -17.55 -3.20 3.99
C PRO A 28 -16.44 -2.98 5.03
N ASN A 29 -15.50 -3.91 5.18
CA ASN A 29 -14.41 -3.82 6.16
C ASN A 29 -13.20 -3.02 5.64
N ASP A 30 -12.99 -2.99 4.32
CA ASP A 30 -11.86 -2.29 3.70
C ASP A 30 -12.24 -0.90 3.20
N PHE A 31 -13.51 -0.68 2.92
CA PHE A 31 -14.03 0.61 2.45
C PHE A 31 -13.78 1.76 3.45
N PRO A 32 -13.93 1.60 4.79
CA PRO A 32 -13.57 2.64 5.77
C PRO A 32 -12.10 3.08 5.67
N LYS A 33 -11.19 2.16 5.37
CA LYS A 33 -9.74 2.43 5.25
C LYS A 33 -9.41 3.34 4.06
N GLN A 34 -10.31 3.47 3.08
CA GLN A 34 -10.14 4.34 1.91
C GLN A 34 -10.37 5.83 2.21
N ARG A 35 -10.73 6.19 3.46
CA ARG A 35 -11.05 7.56 3.88
C ARG A 35 -9.89 8.56 3.71
N THR A 36 -8.64 8.10 3.71
CA THR A 36 -7.47 8.97 3.95
C THR A 36 -6.91 9.68 2.71
N LEU A 37 -7.24 9.31 1.47
CA LEU A 37 -6.64 9.96 0.28
C LEU A 37 -7.60 10.28 -0.87
N CYS A 38 -8.72 9.56 -0.98
CA CYS A 38 -9.67 9.66 -2.10
C CYS A 38 -11.08 10.12 -1.66
N ALA A 39 -11.43 9.90 -0.38
CA ALA A 39 -12.76 10.21 0.15
C ALA A 39 -13.03 11.71 0.28
N TRP A 40 -12.01 12.52 0.64
CA TRP A 40 -12.19 13.97 0.79
C TRP A 40 -12.67 14.65 -0.49
N GLY A 41 -12.19 14.22 -1.66
CA GLY A 41 -12.69 14.73 -2.93
C GLY A 41 -14.19 14.45 -3.14
N PHE A 42 -14.68 13.29 -2.70
CA PHE A 42 -16.11 12.99 -2.72
C PHE A 42 -16.89 13.82 -1.70
N GLU A 43 -16.38 13.97 -0.48
CA GLU A 43 -17.01 14.83 0.53
C GLU A 43 -17.12 16.29 0.03
N PHE A 44 -16.10 16.82 -0.65
CA PHE A 44 -16.15 18.12 -1.32
C PHE A 44 -17.28 18.22 -2.34
N LEU A 45 -17.36 17.26 -3.27
CA LEU A 45 -18.40 17.27 -4.29
C LEU A 45 -19.80 17.03 -3.71
N TRP A 46 -19.95 16.12 -2.75
CA TRP A 46 -21.23 15.82 -2.11
C TRP A 46 -21.73 16.99 -1.28
N HIS A 47 -20.83 17.68 -0.58
CA HIS A 47 -21.12 18.88 0.16
C HIS A 47 -21.65 19.99 -0.77
N LYS A 48 -20.92 20.29 -1.85
CA LYS A 48 -21.32 21.33 -2.83
C LYS A 48 -22.60 20.98 -3.57
N SER A 49 -22.78 19.73 -3.96
CA SER A 49 -23.97 19.27 -4.68
C SER A 49 -25.18 19.01 -3.77
N ARG A 50 -24.98 18.92 -2.44
CA ARG A 50 -25.96 18.46 -1.44
C ARG A 50 -26.52 17.07 -1.76
N ARG A 51 -25.68 16.17 -2.28
CA ARG A 51 -26.06 14.82 -2.73
C ARG A 51 -25.21 13.72 -2.10
N ARG A 52 -24.80 13.89 -0.84
CA ARG A 52 -24.12 12.84 -0.09
C ARG A 52 -25.05 11.63 0.06
N PRO A 53 -24.66 10.41 -0.39
CA PRO A 53 -25.50 9.24 -0.20
C PRO A 53 -25.59 8.86 1.28
N ALA A 54 -26.81 8.54 1.75
CA ALA A 54 -27.04 8.18 3.15
C ALA A 54 -26.30 6.91 3.59
N TYR A 55 -26.10 5.96 2.66
CA TYR A 55 -25.41 4.70 2.94
C TYR A 55 -23.91 4.87 3.30
N ILE A 56 -23.33 6.07 3.12
CA ILE A 56 -21.93 6.35 3.46
C ILE A 56 -21.74 6.55 4.97
N GLU A 57 -22.77 7.00 5.68
CA GLU A 57 -22.67 7.40 7.08
C GLU A 57 -22.16 6.29 8.02
N PRO A 58 -22.58 5.01 7.89
CA PRO A 58 -22.00 3.93 8.69
C PRO A 58 -20.51 3.68 8.47
N PHE A 59 -19.94 4.12 7.33
CA PHE A 59 -18.55 3.86 6.98
C PHE A 59 -17.64 5.06 7.29
N TRP A 60 -18.07 6.29 6.99
CA TRP A 60 -17.25 7.50 7.11
C TRP A 60 -17.78 8.50 8.13
N GLY A 61 -18.86 8.16 8.83
CA GLY A 61 -19.50 8.99 9.83
C GLY A 61 -20.41 10.07 9.23
N ALA A 62 -20.85 10.97 10.11
CA ALA A 62 -21.70 12.11 9.78
C ALA A 62 -21.05 13.01 8.72
N PRO A 63 -21.86 13.72 7.90
CA PRO A 63 -21.35 14.66 6.92
C PRO A 63 -20.49 15.74 7.61
N PRO A 64 -19.27 16.03 7.10
CA PRO A 64 -18.42 17.08 7.65
C PRO A 64 -19.01 18.47 7.38
N ASP A 65 -18.74 19.40 8.28
CA ASP A 65 -19.04 20.82 8.10
C ASP A 65 -17.97 21.53 7.25
N ASP A 66 -18.23 22.78 6.85
CA ASP A 66 -17.32 23.58 6.04
C ASP A 66 -15.94 23.70 6.69
N ALA A 67 -15.87 23.91 8.00
CA ALA A 67 -14.61 24.07 8.72
C ALA A 67 -13.75 22.80 8.64
N THR A 68 -14.36 21.63 8.83
CA THR A 68 -13.70 20.33 8.69
C THR A 68 -13.23 20.09 7.26
N LEU A 69 -14.03 20.45 6.27
CA LEU A 69 -13.66 20.31 4.86
C LEU A 69 -12.47 21.22 4.50
N TRP A 70 -12.46 22.47 4.96
CA TRP A 70 -11.35 23.40 4.74
C TRP A 70 -10.07 22.97 5.46
N ALA A 71 -10.17 22.45 6.69
CA ALA A 71 -9.04 21.88 7.40
C ALA A 71 -8.45 20.68 6.65
N ALA A 72 -9.29 19.73 6.25
CA ALA A 72 -8.87 18.57 5.46
C ALA A 72 -8.22 18.98 4.13
N TYR A 73 -8.79 19.96 3.42
CA TYR A 73 -8.20 20.49 2.19
C TYR A 73 -6.82 21.12 2.44
N SER A 74 -6.67 21.88 3.53
CA SER A 74 -5.40 22.53 3.88
C SER A 74 -4.30 21.52 4.22
N ASP A 75 -4.64 20.43 4.90
CA ASP A 75 -3.70 19.34 5.24
C ASP A 75 -3.23 18.56 4.00
N ILE A 76 -4.08 18.48 2.96
CA ILE A 76 -3.78 17.75 1.72
C ILE A 76 -2.95 18.59 0.75
N GLN A 77 -2.94 19.92 0.86
CA GLN A 77 -2.18 20.78 -0.04
C GLN A 77 -0.69 20.85 0.32
N GLN A 78 0.15 20.60 -0.68
CA GLN A 78 1.60 20.78 -0.64
C GLN A 78 2.03 21.51 -1.92
N PRO A 79 3.07 22.36 -1.87
CA PRO A 79 3.05 23.75 -1.38
C PRO A 79 2.04 24.66 -2.12
N TYR A 80 1.31 25.50 -1.39
CA TYR A 80 0.37 26.49 -1.94
C TYR A 80 0.91 27.93 -1.83
N PRO A 81 0.73 28.80 -2.84
CA PRO A 81 1.12 30.21 -2.74
C PRO A 81 0.39 30.94 -1.61
N GLN A 82 1.13 31.51 -0.66
CA GLN A 82 0.55 32.12 0.55
C GLN A 82 0.27 33.60 0.35
N THR A 83 1.18 34.31 -0.30
CA THR A 83 1.08 35.77 -0.52
C THR A 83 0.43 36.10 -1.88
N ASN A 84 -0.15 37.29 -1.99
CA ASN A 84 -0.70 37.77 -3.28
C ASN A 84 0.39 37.86 -4.37
N ASP A 85 1.63 38.19 -4.00
CA ASP A 85 2.75 38.25 -4.94
C ASP A 85 3.20 36.87 -5.41
N GLU A 86 3.17 35.86 -4.54
CA GLU A 86 3.41 34.47 -4.94
C GLU A 86 2.28 33.96 -5.83
N LYS A 87 1.03 34.26 -5.49
CA LYS A 87 -0.14 33.92 -6.30
C LYS A 87 -0.02 34.50 -7.70
N ALA A 88 0.24 35.81 -7.82
CA ALA A 88 0.43 36.47 -9.10
C ALA A 88 1.58 35.86 -9.90
N ARG A 89 2.73 35.59 -9.26
CA ARG A 89 3.88 34.91 -9.89
C ARG A 89 3.53 33.51 -10.38
N ALA A 90 2.79 32.73 -9.59
CA ALA A 90 2.36 31.39 -9.98
C ALA A 90 1.51 31.42 -11.27
N LEU A 91 0.59 32.37 -11.40
CA LEU A 91 -0.23 32.53 -12.62
C LEU A 91 0.62 32.96 -13.83
N VAL A 92 1.58 33.87 -13.66
CA VAL A 92 2.49 34.28 -14.76
C VAL A 92 3.34 33.10 -15.24
N VAL A 93 3.89 32.31 -14.31
CA VAL A 93 4.66 31.11 -14.65
C VAL A 93 3.78 30.07 -15.33
N ALA A 94 2.52 29.93 -14.89
CA ALA A 94 1.57 29.02 -15.51
C ALA A 94 1.27 29.39 -16.97
N ASP A 95 1.00 30.67 -17.25
CA ASP A 95 0.76 31.18 -18.61
C ASP A 95 1.96 30.89 -19.52
N ALA A 96 3.18 31.19 -19.06
CA ALA A 96 4.40 30.98 -19.84
C ALA A 96 4.62 29.50 -20.18
N LYS A 97 4.35 28.61 -19.22
CA LYS A 97 4.50 27.16 -19.38
C LYS A 97 3.46 26.55 -20.31
N ILE A 98 2.20 27.00 -20.20
CA ILE A 98 1.13 26.64 -21.13
C ILE A 98 1.49 27.06 -22.55
N LEU A 99 2.00 28.28 -22.73
CA LEU A 99 2.40 28.81 -24.03
C LEU A 99 3.46 27.95 -24.73
N VAL A 100 4.44 27.41 -23.98
CA VAL A 100 5.49 26.54 -24.53
C VAL A 100 5.10 25.05 -24.55
N GLY A 101 3.85 24.71 -24.21
CA GLY A 101 3.36 23.34 -24.16
C GLY A 101 3.95 22.49 -23.03
N ASN A 102 4.64 23.10 -22.06
CA ASN A 102 5.13 22.37 -20.89
C ASN A 102 4.04 22.35 -19.82
N LEU A 103 3.33 21.24 -19.80
CA LEU A 103 2.19 21.06 -18.93
C LEU A 103 2.55 20.33 -17.61
N ASN A 104 3.84 20.03 -17.39
CA ASN A 104 4.32 19.40 -16.15
C ASN A 104 4.98 20.46 -15.24
N PHE A 105 4.23 20.91 -14.22
CA PHE A 105 4.67 22.00 -13.36
C PHE A 105 5.33 21.47 -12.08
N HIS A 106 6.65 21.63 -11.93
CA HIS A 106 7.37 21.20 -10.73
C HIS A 106 7.21 22.10 -9.49
N THR A 107 6.50 23.23 -9.57
CA THR A 107 6.40 24.20 -8.45
C THR A 107 4.97 24.40 -7.98
N TYR A 108 4.02 24.60 -8.90
CA TYR A 108 2.58 24.61 -8.66
C TYR A 108 1.90 23.92 -9.83
N ASN A 109 1.20 22.80 -9.59
CA ASN A 109 0.46 22.14 -10.67
C ASN A 109 -0.65 23.05 -11.22
N VAL A 110 -1.11 22.78 -12.45
CA VAL A 110 -2.06 23.66 -13.12
C VAL A 110 -3.41 23.73 -12.39
N ASN A 111 -3.75 22.71 -11.60
CA ASN A 111 -4.93 22.69 -10.73
C ASN A 111 -4.81 23.76 -9.63
N ILE A 112 -3.64 23.85 -8.96
CA ILE A 112 -3.35 24.90 -7.98
C ILE A 112 -3.47 26.29 -8.64
N CYS A 113 -2.96 26.46 -9.87
CA CYS A 113 -3.09 27.72 -10.58
C CYS A 113 -4.55 28.07 -10.91
N ALA A 114 -5.39 27.08 -11.24
CA ALA A 114 -6.83 27.29 -11.42
C ALA A 114 -7.51 27.75 -10.11
N GLU A 115 -7.15 27.14 -8.98
CA GLU A 115 -7.64 27.56 -7.66
C GLU A 115 -7.20 28.97 -7.28
N VAL A 116 -5.93 29.30 -7.50
CA VAL A 116 -5.38 30.63 -7.23
C VAL A 116 -6.09 31.68 -8.10
N ALA A 117 -6.33 31.38 -9.39
CA ALA A 117 -7.10 32.25 -10.26
C ALA A 117 -8.53 32.47 -9.73
N LEU A 118 -9.21 31.44 -9.21
CA LEU A 118 -10.52 31.60 -8.56
C LEU A 118 -10.44 32.50 -7.33
N GLN A 119 -9.45 32.28 -6.45
CA GLN A 119 -9.25 33.10 -5.24
C GLN A 119 -8.99 34.57 -5.58
N MET A 120 -8.32 34.85 -6.71
CA MET A 120 -8.07 36.19 -7.21
C MET A 120 -9.25 36.79 -8.00
N GLY A 121 -10.40 36.10 -8.06
CA GLY A 121 -11.59 36.55 -8.80
C GLY A 121 -11.47 36.44 -10.32
N MET A 122 -10.45 35.75 -10.84
CA MET A 122 -10.16 35.61 -12.26
C MET A 122 -10.83 34.36 -12.86
N LYS A 123 -12.17 34.32 -12.84
CA LYS A 123 -12.95 33.12 -13.23
C LYS A 123 -12.60 32.56 -14.61
N ALA A 124 -12.51 33.42 -15.63
CA ALA A 124 -12.19 32.97 -17.00
C ALA A 124 -10.80 32.30 -17.08
N LYS A 125 -9.83 32.80 -16.30
CA LYS A 125 -8.47 32.26 -16.25
C LYS A 125 -8.41 30.94 -15.50
N ALA A 126 -9.17 30.82 -14.41
CA ALA A 126 -9.32 29.55 -13.71
C ALA A 126 -9.93 28.46 -14.60
N GLU A 127 -10.94 28.84 -15.38
CA GLU A 127 -11.58 27.95 -16.35
C GLU A 127 -10.61 27.51 -17.47
N ASP A 128 -9.77 28.42 -17.97
CA ASP A 128 -8.76 28.07 -18.98
C ASP A 128 -7.68 27.12 -18.43
N TYR A 129 -7.22 27.34 -17.19
CA TYR A 129 -6.28 26.42 -16.53
C TYR A 129 -6.91 25.06 -16.26
N PHE A 130 -8.16 25.02 -15.81
CA PHE A 130 -8.90 23.78 -15.65
C PHE A 130 -8.97 23.01 -16.98
N ASP A 131 -9.25 23.70 -18.09
CA ASP A 131 -9.29 23.06 -19.42
C ASP A 131 -7.94 22.47 -19.82
N HIS A 132 -6.85 23.17 -19.51
CA HIS A 132 -5.50 22.65 -19.71
C HIS A 132 -5.22 21.43 -18.83
N SER A 133 -5.70 21.37 -17.58
CA SER A 133 -5.64 20.15 -16.74
C SER A 133 -6.32 18.97 -17.41
N ILE A 134 -7.49 19.17 -18.03
CA ILE A 134 -8.22 18.08 -18.66
C ILE A 134 -7.53 17.60 -19.94
N ARG A 135 -6.98 18.51 -20.75
CA ARG A 135 -6.19 18.14 -21.95
C ARG A 135 -4.93 17.36 -21.57
N LEU A 136 -4.29 17.75 -20.47
CA LEU A 136 -3.18 17.02 -19.86
C LEU A 136 -3.56 15.58 -19.50
N LEU A 137 -4.69 15.43 -18.80
CA LEU A 137 -5.24 14.12 -18.43
C LEU A 137 -5.40 13.24 -19.66
N GLN A 138 -6.00 13.77 -20.73
CA GLN A 138 -6.20 13.03 -21.97
C GLN A 138 -4.88 12.64 -22.65
N ALA A 139 -3.92 13.57 -22.73
CA ALA A 139 -2.62 13.33 -23.35
C ALA A 139 -1.82 12.24 -22.62
N GLY A 140 -1.97 12.15 -21.30
CA GLY A 140 -1.35 11.11 -20.46
C GLY A 140 -2.07 9.77 -20.44
N GLY A 141 -3.15 9.59 -21.22
CA GLY A 141 -3.95 8.35 -21.23
C GLY A 141 -4.95 8.24 -20.07
N ASN A 142 -5.41 9.36 -19.51
CA ASN A 142 -6.33 9.46 -18.37
C ASN A 142 -5.84 8.74 -17.09
N PRO A 143 -4.62 9.03 -16.60
CA PRO A 143 -4.12 8.38 -15.40
C PRO A 143 -4.96 8.81 -14.19
N VAL A 144 -5.41 7.83 -13.41
CA VAL A 144 -6.24 8.05 -12.22
C VAL A 144 -5.57 8.99 -11.22
N SER A 145 -4.23 8.92 -11.07
CA SER A 145 -3.47 9.76 -10.15
C SER A 145 -3.74 11.25 -10.37
N LEU A 146 -3.81 11.68 -11.62
CA LEU A 146 -4.08 13.07 -11.97
C LEU A 146 -5.56 13.45 -11.76
N TRP A 147 -6.51 12.53 -11.99
CA TRP A 147 -7.91 12.74 -11.61
C TRP A 147 -8.09 12.89 -10.10
N ARG A 148 -7.31 12.12 -9.32
CA ARG A 148 -7.28 12.21 -7.86
C ARG A 148 -6.77 13.57 -7.40
N GLU A 149 -5.72 14.10 -8.03
CA GLU A 149 -5.23 15.45 -7.75
C GLU A 149 -6.28 16.52 -8.04
N LEU A 150 -6.97 16.43 -9.18
CA LEU A 150 -8.03 17.37 -9.52
C LEU A 150 -9.19 17.33 -8.50
N MET A 151 -9.62 16.13 -8.13
CA MET A 151 -10.73 15.91 -7.20
C MET A 151 -10.43 16.31 -5.76
N ARG A 152 -9.16 16.44 -5.38
CA ARG A 152 -8.74 16.96 -4.08
C ARG A 152 -8.94 18.46 -3.92
N SER A 153 -9.29 19.16 -5.00
CA SER A 153 -9.51 20.59 -4.96
C SER A 153 -10.93 20.94 -4.51
N PHE A 154 -11.07 21.39 -3.25
CA PHE A 154 -12.35 21.90 -2.77
C PHE A 154 -12.81 23.15 -3.55
N PRO A 155 -11.94 24.14 -3.88
CA PRO A 155 -12.34 25.31 -4.66
C PRO A 155 -12.81 24.98 -6.08
N LEU A 156 -12.31 23.91 -6.71
CA LEU A 156 -12.70 23.51 -8.06
C LEU A 156 -13.96 22.62 -8.11
N ALA A 157 -14.53 22.24 -6.96
CA ALA A 157 -15.68 21.34 -6.90
C ALA A 157 -16.88 21.84 -7.74
N ASP A 158 -17.19 23.14 -7.71
CA ASP A 158 -18.27 23.72 -8.51
C ASP A 158 -17.97 23.63 -10.03
N THR A 159 -16.70 23.79 -10.43
CA THR A 159 -16.26 23.64 -11.82
C THR A 159 -16.39 22.19 -12.29
N ILE A 160 -16.00 21.23 -11.45
CA ILE A 160 -16.16 19.79 -11.71
C ILE A 160 -17.64 19.44 -11.88
N LEU A 161 -18.49 19.86 -10.93
CA LEU A 161 -19.93 19.59 -10.94
C LEU A 161 -20.67 20.20 -12.13
N SER A 162 -20.15 21.30 -12.70
CA SER A 162 -20.71 21.88 -13.93
C SER A 162 -20.60 20.94 -15.15
N GLY A 163 -19.79 19.89 -15.05
CA GLY A 163 -19.51 18.97 -16.16
C GLY A 163 -18.63 19.63 -17.22
N ARG A 164 -17.75 20.56 -16.83
CA ARG A 164 -16.79 21.17 -17.74
C ARG A 164 -15.82 20.13 -18.32
N ALA A 165 -15.31 19.24 -17.47
CA ALA A 165 -14.40 18.18 -17.88
C ALA A 165 -15.00 17.26 -18.95
N ARG A 166 -16.26 16.78 -18.78
CA ARG A 166 -16.91 15.93 -19.80
C ARG A 166 -17.12 16.61 -21.15
N LYS A 167 -17.19 17.95 -21.23
CA LYS A 167 -17.26 18.66 -22.51
C LYS A 167 -15.95 18.56 -23.29
N ILE A 168 -14.83 18.42 -22.58
CA ILE A 168 -13.48 18.30 -23.16
C ILE A 168 -13.15 16.83 -23.42
N THR A 169 -13.51 15.94 -22.49
CA THR A 169 -13.34 14.50 -22.67
C THR A 169 -14.33 13.89 -23.67
N CYS A 170 -15.33 14.66 -24.08
CA CYS A 170 -16.44 14.23 -24.93
C CYS A 170 -17.18 13.00 -24.39
N THR A 171 -17.07 12.72 -23.08
CA THR A 171 -17.73 11.57 -22.46
C THR A 171 -19.22 11.85 -22.31
N THR A 172 -20.02 10.93 -22.81
CA THR A 172 -21.48 10.96 -22.74
C THR A 172 -22.00 10.35 -21.42
N PRO A 173 -23.23 10.71 -20.97
CA PRO A 173 -23.85 10.06 -19.83
C PRO A 173 -23.94 8.54 -19.96
N GLU A 174 -24.23 8.04 -21.16
CA GLU A 174 -24.36 6.62 -21.48
C GLU A 174 -23.03 5.89 -21.32
N GLU A 175 -21.93 6.47 -21.80
CA GLU A 175 -20.58 5.93 -21.63
C GLU A 175 -20.17 5.89 -20.15
N ALA A 176 -20.46 6.95 -19.39
CA ALA A 176 -20.19 6.98 -17.95
C ALA A 176 -20.96 5.89 -17.21
N ILE A 177 -22.25 5.69 -17.53
CA ILE A 177 -23.08 4.63 -16.96
C ILE A 177 -22.55 3.25 -17.35
N GLN A 178 -22.20 3.05 -18.62
CA GLN A 178 -21.66 1.78 -19.07
C GLN A 178 -20.34 1.45 -18.39
N ARG A 179 -19.45 2.45 -18.22
CA ARG A 179 -18.20 2.32 -17.47
C ARG A 179 -18.48 1.89 -16.02
N ALA A 180 -19.40 2.58 -15.33
CA ALA A 180 -19.79 2.20 -13.96
C ALA A 180 -20.31 0.77 -13.88
N LYS A 181 -21.18 0.35 -14.80
CA LYS A 181 -21.69 -1.04 -14.85
C LYS A 181 -20.58 -2.07 -15.00
N THR A 182 -19.62 -1.84 -15.91
CA THR A 182 -18.46 -2.73 -16.09
C THR A 182 -17.66 -2.84 -14.79
N ILE A 183 -17.40 -1.73 -14.11
CA ILE A 183 -16.65 -1.73 -12.84
C ILE A 183 -17.42 -2.49 -11.74
N VAL A 184 -18.73 -2.30 -11.64
CA VAL A 184 -19.56 -3.02 -10.65
C VAL A 184 -19.52 -4.53 -10.91
N GLN A 185 -19.62 -4.96 -12.17
CA GLN A 185 -19.49 -6.37 -12.54
C GLN A 185 -18.11 -6.92 -12.17
N GLU A 186 -17.04 -6.16 -12.37
CA GLU A 186 -15.69 -6.55 -11.95
C GLU A 186 -15.57 -6.66 -10.43
N ILE A 187 -16.15 -5.72 -9.68
CA ILE A 187 -16.21 -5.75 -8.20
C ILE A 187 -16.91 -7.02 -7.71
N GLU A 188 -18.05 -7.36 -8.29
CA GLU A 188 -18.84 -8.55 -7.96
C GLU A 188 -18.06 -9.85 -8.25
N GLN A 189 -17.43 -9.92 -9.43
CA GLN A 189 -16.66 -11.09 -9.85
C GLN A 189 -15.35 -11.23 -9.10
N TRP A 190 -14.75 -10.12 -8.64
CA TRP A 190 -13.45 -10.10 -7.99
C TRP A 190 -13.40 -10.99 -6.77
N ARG A 191 -14.42 -11.01 -5.89
CA ARG A 191 -14.40 -11.89 -4.70
C ARG A 191 -14.18 -13.36 -5.07
N SER A 192 -14.91 -13.85 -6.06
CA SER A 192 -14.79 -15.25 -6.51
C SER A 192 -13.45 -15.54 -7.19
N THR A 193 -12.96 -14.59 -8.01
CA THR A 193 -11.68 -14.70 -8.72
C THR A 193 -10.50 -14.57 -7.76
N HIS A 194 -10.57 -13.65 -6.80
CA HIS A 194 -9.58 -13.42 -5.77
C HIS A 194 -9.49 -14.63 -4.84
N ALA A 195 -10.61 -15.17 -4.36
CA ALA A 195 -10.61 -16.40 -3.57
C ALA A 195 -9.94 -17.56 -4.32
N LYS A 196 -10.24 -17.73 -5.62
CA LYS A 196 -9.56 -18.73 -6.46
C LYS A 196 -8.06 -18.46 -6.62
N ARG A 197 -7.66 -17.20 -6.82
CA ARG A 197 -6.24 -16.81 -6.93
C ARG A 197 -5.49 -17.04 -5.62
N VAL A 198 -6.08 -16.67 -4.48
CA VAL A 198 -5.51 -16.91 -3.14
C VAL A 198 -5.41 -18.40 -2.87
N ALA A 199 -6.44 -19.19 -3.18
CA ALA A 199 -6.40 -20.64 -3.07
C ALA A 199 -5.30 -21.26 -3.96
N ALA A 200 -5.25 -20.89 -5.25
CA ALA A 200 -4.22 -21.36 -6.16
C ALA A 200 -2.80 -20.94 -5.73
N ALA A 201 -2.64 -19.73 -5.18
CA ALA A 201 -1.37 -19.27 -4.64
C ALA A 201 -0.96 -20.08 -3.40
N ARG A 202 -1.91 -20.37 -2.50
CA ARG A 202 -1.70 -21.23 -1.33
C ARG A 202 -1.31 -22.64 -1.76
N ASP A 203 -2.02 -23.21 -2.72
CA ASP A 203 -1.78 -24.56 -3.23
C ASP A 203 -0.41 -24.66 -3.94
N ARG A 204 -0.05 -23.65 -4.74
CA ARG A 204 1.30 -23.55 -5.35
C ARG A 204 2.39 -23.47 -4.29
N ARG A 205 2.21 -22.65 -3.24
CA ARG A 205 3.16 -22.54 -2.13
C ARG A 205 3.30 -23.86 -1.36
N ALA A 206 2.18 -24.53 -1.06
CA ALA A 206 2.19 -25.83 -0.41
C ALA A 206 2.92 -26.88 -1.26
N HIS A 207 2.69 -26.89 -2.58
CA HIS A 207 3.40 -27.75 -3.52
C HIS A 207 4.91 -27.45 -3.52
N LEU A 208 5.32 -26.19 -3.62
CA LEU A 208 6.72 -25.77 -3.60
C LEU A 208 7.41 -26.14 -2.28
N ARG A 209 6.74 -25.97 -1.14
CA ARG A 209 7.27 -26.35 0.18
C ARG A 209 7.49 -27.86 0.29
N ALA A 210 6.65 -28.67 -0.36
CA ALA A 210 6.75 -30.12 -0.37
C ALA A 210 7.84 -30.67 -1.30
N LEU A 211 8.39 -29.86 -2.21
CA LEU A 211 9.51 -30.27 -3.06
C LEU A 211 10.75 -30.56 -2.22
N PRO A 212 11.63 -31.49 -2.65
CA PRO A 212 12.97 -31.62 -2.07
C PRO A 212 13.71 -30.26 -2.07
N LEU A 213 14.50 -29.98 -1.04
CA LEU A 213 15.14 -28.66 -0.88
C LEU A 213 15.95 -28.26 -2.12
N LYS A 214 16.70 -29.20 -2.70
CA LYS A 214 17.45 -28.98 -3.93
C LYS A 214 16.57 -28.49 -5.08
N ASP A 215 15.38 -29.08 -5.25
CA ASP A 215 14.46 -28.71 -6.33
C ASP A 215 13.81 -27.36 -6.05
N LEU A 216 13.48 -27.07 -4.78
CA LEU A 216 13.01 -25.76 -4.36
C LEU A 216 14.05 -24.67 -4.64
N LEU A 217 15.32 -24.90 -4.28
CA LEU A 217 16.41 -23.96 -4.56
C LEU A 217 16.68 -23.81 -6.06
N ASN A 218 16.52 -24.87 -6.86
CA ASN A 218 16.60 -24.75 -8.33
C ASN A 218 15.51 -23.81 -8.90
N GLN A 219 14.31 -23.80 -8.31
CA GLN A 219 13.27 -22.83 -8.69
C GLN A 219 13.69 -21.39 -8.36
N ILE A 220 14.48 -21.16 -7.32
CA ILE A 220 14.96 -19.82 -6.92
C ILE A 220 16.18 -19.38 -7.75
N GLY A 221 17.15 -20.28 -7.96
CA GLY A 221 18.35 -20.05 -8.74
C GLY A 221 19.55 -20.80 -8.16
N LYS A 222 19.96 -21.89 -8.84
CA LYS A 222 21.01 -22.78 -8.35
C LYS A 222 22.39 -22.13 -8.23
N ASP A 223 22.72 -21.22 -9.14
CA ASP A 223 24.06 -20.60 -9.24
C ASP A 223 24.35 -19.61 -8.10
N LEU A 224 23.38 -19.41 -7.21
CA LEU A 224 23.44 -18.47 -6.09
C LEU A 224 23.76 -19.16 -4.77
N CYS A 225 23.75 -20.50 -4.75
CA CYS A 225 24.09 -21.28 -3.57
C CYS A 225 25.60 -21.25 -3.31
N LYS A 226 25.99 -21.08 -2.04
CA LYS A 226 27.36 -21.17 -1.57
C LYS A 226 27.73 -22.60 -1.21
N ASP A 227 29.00 -22.84 -0.94
CA ASP A 227 29.44 -24.16 -0.45
C ASP A 227 28.69 -24.54 0.83
N PRO A 228 28.31 -25.81 1.01
CA PRO A 228 27.64 -26.28 2.22
C PRO A 228 28.41 -25.98 3.52
N ALA A 229 27.69 -25.75 4.61
CA ALA A 229 28.27 -25.71 5.94
C ALA A 229 28.64 -27.14 6.38
N SER A 230 29.74 -27.27 7.12
CA SER A 230 30.04 -28.52 7.81
C SER A 230 29.15 -28.66 9.05
N GLN A 231 28.86 -29.90 9.44
CA GLN A 231 28.14 -30.19 10.68
C GLN A 231 28.82 -29.56 11.90
N SER A 232 30.16 -29.58 11.94
CA SER A 232 30.95 -28.96 13.01
C SER A 232 30.79 -27.44 13.08
N ASN A 233 30.66 -26.76 11.93
CA ASN A 233 30.41 -25.31 11.92
C ASN A 233 29.02 -24.96 12.46
N ILE A 234 28.03 -25.81 12.17
CA ILE A 234 26.67 -25.67 12.71
C ILE A 234 26.68 -25.88 14.22
N GLU A 235 27.29 -26.96 14.70
CA GLU A 235 27.41 -27.26 16.14
C GLU A 235 28.13 -26.14 16.91
N ALA A 236 29.22 -25.60 16.35
CA ALA A 236 29.93 -24.48 16.94
C ALA A 236 29.08 -23.20 17.00
N ALA A 237 28.25 -22.95 15.97
CA ALA A 237 27.32 -21.82 15.97
C ALA A 237 26.19 -22.01 16.98
N GLU A 238 25.62 -23.21 17.08
CA GLU A 238 24.60 -23.57 18.07
C GLU A 238 25.12 -23.42 19.51
N GLU A 239 26.34 -23.88 19.79
CA GLU A 239 27.00 -23.70 21.08
C GLU A 239 27.22 -22.21 21.40
N ARG A 240 27.74 -21.45 20.43
CA ARG A 240 27.99 -20.00 20.56
C ARG A 240 26.70 -19.21 20.80
N LEU A 241 25.63 -19.54 20.06
CA LEU A 241 24.33 -18.86 20.14
C LEU A 241 23.45 -19.38 21.27
N LYS A 242 23.83 -20.51 21.90
CA LYS A 242 23.12 -21.23 22.96
C LYS A 242 21.69 -21.62 22.55
N ILE A 243 21.55 -22.14 21.35
CA ILE A 243 20.28 -22.59 20.76
C ILE A 243 20.50 -23.82 19.89
N THR A 244 19.41 -24.51 19.56
CA THR A 244 19.36 -25.42 18.41
C THR A 244 18.69 -24.69 17.25
N LEU A 245 19.35 -24.64 16.10
CA LEU A 245 18.83 -24.01 14.91
C LEU A 245 17.60 -24.79 14.40
N PRO A 246 16.60 -24.11 13.79
CA PRO A 246 15.44 -24.77 13.25
C PRO A 246 15.83 -25.77 12.15
N ALA A 247 15.21 -26.96 12.16
CA ALA A 247 15.55 -28.06 11.26
C ALA A 247 15.56 -27.66 9.77
N SER A 248 14.58 -26.86 9.33
CA SER A 248 14.50 -26.38 7.94
C SER A 248 15.63 -25.42 7.56
N TYR A 249 16.15 -24.68 8.54
CA TYR A 249 17.30 -23.79 8.32
C TYR A 249 18.62 -24.57 8.37
N THR A 250 18.75 -25.56 9.25
CA THR A 250 19.89 -26.48 9.28
C THR A 250 20.00 -27.29 7.98
N GLU A 251 18.88 -27.81 7.46
CA GLU A 251 18.83 -28.48 6.15
C GLU A 251 19.32 -27.57 5.02
N PHE A 252 18.94 -26.28 5.07
CA PHE A 252 19.44 -25.27 4.14
C PHE A 252 20.95 -25.06 4.27
N LEU A 253 21.47 -24.86 5.47
CA LEU A 253 22.91 -24.62 5.69
C LEU A 253 23.78 -25.81 5.25
N LEU A 254 23.30 -27.03 5.44
CA LEU A 254 23.94 -28.26 4.94
C LEU A 254 23.90 -28.40 3.41
N PHE A 255 23.11 -27.57 2.73
CA PHE A 255 23.08 -27.48 1.27
C PHE A 255 23.81 -26.24 0.74
N SER A 256 23.70 -25.11 1.43
CA SER A 256 24.25 -23.81 1.06
C SER A 256 24.53 -22.97 2.31
N ASN A 257 25.81 -22.68 2.60
CA ASN A 257 26.20 -21.86 3.75
C ASN A 257 26.00 -20.36 3.50
N GLY A 258 24.73 -19.94 3.46
CA GLY A 258 24.34 -18.59 3.05
C GLY A 258 24.03 -18.52 1.55
N MET A 259 23.74 -17.31 1.09
CA MET A 259 23.33 -17.06 -0.30
C MET A 259 23.58 -15.59 -0.66
N ASP A 260 23.79 -15.29 -1.94
CA ASP A 260 23.94 -13.91 -2.39
C ASP A 260 22.58 -13.25 -2.67
N PHE A 261 22.56 -11.91 -2.66
CA PHE A 261 21.39 -11.10 -2.98
C PHE A 261 20.86 -11.44 -4.39
N ILE A 262 19.53 -11.50 -4.53
CA ILE A 262 18.85 -11.80 -5.80
C ILE A 262 18.01 -10.60 -6.24
N PRO A 263 18.55 -9.68 -7.07
CA PRO A 263 17.85 -8.45 -7.46
C PRO A 263 16.52 -8.69 -8.16
N SER A 264 16.41 -9.75 -8.98
CA SER A 264 15.21 -9.99 -9.81
C SER A 264 13.95 -10.32 -9.01
N ILE A 265 14.12 -10.81 -7.77
CA ILE A 265 13.01 -11.20 -6.88
C ILE A 265 13.12 -10.53 -5.50
N ASN A 266 14.01 -9.54 -5.38
CA ASN A 266 14.33 -8.80 -4.16
C ASN A 266 14.53 -9.71 -2.93
N MET A 267 15.30 -10.79 -3.09
CA MET A 267 15.60 -11.68 -1.98
C MET A 267 16.91 -11.22 -1.33
N PRO A 268 16.93 -10.86 -0.03
CA PRO A 268 18.15 -10.46 0.68
C PRO A 268 19.19 -11.58 0.65
N GLY A 269 20.47 -11.21 0.63
CA GLY A 269 21.56 -12.14 0.83
C GLY A 269 21.44 -12.80 2.21
N LEU A 270 21.82 -14.07 2.31
CA LEU A 270 21.79 -14.83 3.55
C LEU A 270 23.19 -14.98 4.12
N ARG A 271 23.31 -14.80 5.44
CA ARG A 271 24.56 -14.97 6.19
C ARG A 271 25.00 -16.43 6.19
N SER A 272 26.31 -16.63 6.26
CA SER A 272 26.86 -17.93 6.60
C SER A 272 26.59 -18.28 8.07
N VAL A 273 26.63 -19.56 8.42
CA VAL A 273 26.41 -20.07 9.77
C VAL A 273 27.34 -19.43 10.82
N THR A 274 28.55 -19.07 10.40
CA THR A 274 29.57 -18.43 11.25
C THR A 274 29.28 -16.95 11.51
N GLU A 275 28.51 -16.29 10.65
CA GLU A 275 28.15 -14.86 10.75
C GLU A 275 26.82 -14.63 11.48
N LEU A 276 26.10 -15.69 11.83
CA LEU A 276 24.85 -15.60 12.58
C LEU A 276 25.09 -14.94 13.93
N LYS A 277 24.31 -13.93 14.29
CA LYS A 277 24.39 -13.24 15.58
C LYS A 277 22.99 -12.84 16.06
N TRP A 278 22.86 -12.77 17.37
CA TRP A 278 21.71 -12.14 18.01
C TRP A 278 21.81 -10.63 17.84
N GLU A 279 20.69 -10.01 17.50
CA GLU A 279 20.53 -8.57 17.47
C GLU A 279 19.29 -8.23 18.29
N SER A 280 19.34 -7.17 19.10
CA SER A 280 18.18 -6.73 19.86
C SER A 280 17.30 -5.84 18.97
N ALA A 281 15.99 -5.90 19.14
CA ALA A 281 15.09 -4.97 18.44
C ALA A 281 15.40 -3.51 18.80
N GLU A 282 15.83 -3.23 20.04
CA GLU A 282 16.25 -1.90 20.48
C GLU A 282 17.45 -1.38 19.68
N ASP A 283 18.49 -2.19 19.49
CA ASP A 283 19.67 -1.82 18.68
C ASP A 283 19.31 -1.58 17.21
N LEU A 284 18.25 -2.23 16.73
CA LEU A 284 17.69 -2.05 15.39
C LEU A 284 16.72 -0.87 15.28
N GLY A 285 16.33 -0.24 16.41
CA GLY A 285 15.29 0.80 16.46
C GLY A 285 13.88 0.28 16.19
N LEU A 286 13.64 -1.00 16.47
CA LEU A 286 12.43 -1.77 16.17
C LEU A 286 11.73 -2.30 17.43
N ASP A 287 12.13 -1.83 18.61
CA ASP A 287 11.58 -2.23 19.91
C ASP A 287 10.09 -1.90 20.05
N GLU A 288 9.59 -0.89 19.32
CA GLU A 288 8.17 -0.55 19.27
C GLU A 288 7.35 -1.37 18.25
N LEU A 289 7.98 -2.25 17.45
CA LEU A 289 7.25 -3.04 16.47
C LEU A 289 6.41 -4.14 17.14
N PRO A 290 5.11 -4.27 16.75
CA PRO A 290 4.25 -5.30 17.29
C PRO A 290 4.61 -6.68 16.72
N LEU A 291 4.83 -7.64 17.62
CA LEU A 291 4.99 -9.05 17.31
C LEU A 291 3.61 -9.70 17.10
N ASN A 292 3.01 -9.50 15.92
CA ASN A 292 1.64 -9.96 15.61
C ASN A 292 1.55 -11.36 14.95
N LEU A 293 2.68 -11.98 14.59
CA LEU A 293 2.75 -13.32 13.97
C LEU A 293 1.89 -13.48 12.69
N GLY A 294 1.59 -12.38 12.00
CA GLY A 294 0.74 -12.36 10.81
C GLY A 294 -0.76 -12.48 11.12
N LEU A 295 -1.13 -12.39 12.40
CA LEU A 295 -2.51 -12.36 12.86
C LEU A 295 -3.04 -10.92 12.83
N ALA A 296 -4.36 -10.81 12.67
CA ALA A 296 -5.03 -9.52 12.81
C ALA A 296 -4.77 -8.98 14.21
N THR A 297 -4.19 -7.79 14.30
CA THR A 297 -4.01 -7.08 15.56
C THR A 297 -5.40 -6.67 16.08
N PRO A 298 -5.68 -6.81 17.39
CA PRO A 298 -6.94 -6.33 17.96
C PRO A 298 -7.15 -4.85 17.61
N SER A 299 -8.40 -4.44 17.41
CA SER A 299 -8.71 -3.05 17.09
C SER A 299 -8.26 -2.12 18.22
N LEU A 300 -7.84 -0.90 17.89
CA LEU A 300 -7.42 0.15 18.85
C LEU A 300 -8.45 0.45 19.96
N GLU A 301 -9.71 0.04 19.81
CA GLU A 301 -10.74 0.16 20.85
C GLU A 301 -10.49 -0.80 22.04
N ASP A 302 -9.77 -1.91 21.82
CA ASP A 302 -9.27 -2.82 22.87
C ASP A 302 -7.93 -2.32 23.47
N SER A 303 -7.88 -1.03 23.81
CA SER A 303 -6.73 -0.29 24.39
C SER A 303 -6.12 -0.87 25.69
N SER A 304 -6.59 -2.04 26.15
CA SER A 304 -6.06 -2.78 27.30
C SER A 304 -5.21 -4.00 26.96
N MET A 305 -5.16 -4.44 25.69
CA MET A 305 -4.24 -5.50 25.26
C MET A 305 -2.88 -4.91 24.86
N GLU A 306 -1.89 -5.06 25.74
CA GLU A 306 -0.50 -4.83 25.37
C GLU A 306 -0.07 -5.87 24.33
N VAL A 307 0.02 -5.45 23.06
CA VAL A 307 0.56 -6.30 22.00
C VAL A 307 2.02 -6.58 22.32
N PRO A 308 2.46 -7.85 22.33
CA PRO A 308 3.85 -8.19 22.56
C PRO A 308 4.75 -7.47 21.57
N LYS A 309 5.85 -6.91 22.06
CA LYS A 309 6.85 -6.22 21.26
C LYS A 309 7.93 -7.20 20.78
N LEU A 310 8.60 -6.85 19.69
CA LEU A 310 9.74 -7.61 19.21
C LEU A 310 10.90 -7.56 20.23
N GLY A 311 11.40 -8.72 20.64
CA GLY A 311 12.53 -8.82 21.56
C GLY A 311 13.87 -8.88 20.82
N ARG A 312 14.62 -9.96 21.02
CA ARG A 312 15.83 -10.23 20.23
C ARG A 312 15.52 -11.09 19.01
N VAL A 313 16.28 -10.92 17.94
CA VAL A 313 16.14 -11.69 16.71
C VAL A 313 17.47 -12.33 16.33
N LEU A 314 17.42 -13.52 15.76
CA LEU A 314 18.59 -14.12 15.13
C LEU A 314 18.62 -13.64 13.67
N MET A 315 19.55 -12.74 13.37
CA MET A 315 19.67 -12.13 12.04
C MET A 315 20.29 -13.12 11.06
N ILE A 316 19.54 -13.47 10.01
CA ILE A 316 19.96 -14.42 8.97
C ILE A 316 20.18 -13.76 7.60
N SER A 317 19.73 -12.52 7.39
CA SER A 317 20.09 -11.73 6.21
C SER A 317 21.40 -10.96 6.38
N GLN A 318 22.02 -10.56 5.28
CA GLN A 318 23.16 -9.63 5.25
C GLN A 318 22.69 -8.19 5.52
N GLU A 319 23.54 -7.34 6.11
CA GLU A 319 23.15 -5.99 6.57
C GLU A 319 23.00 -4.96 5.43
N ALA A 320 23.49 -5.25 4.23
CA ALA A 320 23.53 -4.31 3.12
C ALA A 320 22.25 -4.30 2.27
N ASP A 321 21.26 -5.10 2.64
CA ASP A 321 20.03 -5.25 1.91
C ASP A 321 18.91 -4.67 2.77
N ASP A 322 18.25 -3.60 2.30
CA ASP A 322 17.15 -2.88 2.97
C ASP A 322 15.93 -3.80 3.37
N GLU A 323 16.05 -5.12 3.18
CA GLU A 323 15.20 -6.18 3.71
C GLU A 323 15.94 -7.03 4.76
N TYR A 324 15.38 -7.13 5.96
CA TYR A 324 15.95 -7.92 7.05
C TYR A 324 15.17 -9.22 7.25
N LEU A 325 15.89 -10.34 7.30
CA LEU A 325 15.33 -11.65 7.53
C LEU A 325 15.80 -12.19 8.88
N TRP A 326 14.85 -12.60 9.71
CA TRP A 326 15.10 -13.02 11.08
C TRP A 326 14.53 -14.39 11.38
N LEU A 327 15.17 -15.08 12.33
CA LEU A 327 14.61 -16.21 13.05
C LEU A 327 14.20 -15.76 14.47
N LEU A 328 12.94 -15.98 14.82
CA LEU A 328 12.41 -15.69 16.15
C LEU A 328 12.39 -16.94 17.00
N GLU A 329 12.88 -16.81 18.23
CA GLU A 329 12.94 -17.92 19.16
C GLU A 329 11.53 -18.39 19.60
N PRO A 330 11.37 -19.69 19.87
CA PRO A 330 10.06 -20.26 20.23
C PRO A 330 9.38 -19.58 21.42
N SER A 331 10.14 -19.13 22.42
CA SER A 331 9.58 -18.49 23.62
C SER A 331 8.89 -17.16 23.30
N GLN A 332 9.46 -16.34 22.41
CA GLN A 332 8.83 -15.10 21.97
C GLN A 332 7.57 -15.37 21.14
N VAL A 333 7.62 -16.36 20.25
CA VAL A 333 6.45 -16.79 19.46
C VAL A 333 5.32 -17.29 20.36
N GLU A 334 5.63 -18.12 21.35
CA GLU A 334 4.63 -18.64 22.30
C GLU A 334 4.04 -17.53 23.16
N ASN A 335 4.87 -16.61 23.66
CA ASN A 335 4.41 -15.45 24.43
C ASN A 335 3.45 -14.61 23.58
N ALA A 336 3.80 -14.33 22.33
CA ALA A 336 2.96 -13.54 21.46
C ALA A 336 1.65 -14.25 21.12
N TRP A 337 1.71 -15.54 20.79
CA TRP A 337 0.52 -16.34 20.53
C TRP A 337 -0.46 -16.36 21.71
N ASN A 338 0.05 -16.46 22.94
CA ASN A 338 -0.78 -16.51 24.15
C ASN A 338 -1.55 -15.20 24.38
N VAL A 339 -1.00 -14.06 23.97
CA VAL A 339 -1.64 -12.75 24.10
C VAL A 339 -2.65 -12.51 22.96
N LEU A 340 -2.31 -12.91 21.73
CA LEU A 340 -3.07 -12.58 20.52
C LEU A 340 -4.34 -13.43 20.29
N ARG A 341 -4.59 -14.47 21.11
CA ARG A 341 -5.63 -15.51 20.97
C ARG A 341 -6.69 -15.28 19.88
N GLN A 342 -6.54 -16.03 18.79
CA GLN A 342 -7.62 -16.53 17.95
C GLN A 342 -7.49 -18.06 17.89
N ASP A 343 -8.62 -18.76 17.91
CA ASP A 343 -8.74 -20.18 18.22
C ASP A 343 -7.93 -21.18 17.34
N GLU A 344 -7.65 -22.32 17.98
CA GLU A 344 -7.43 -23.70 17.48
C GLU A 344 -6.05 -24.19 16.99
N VAL A 345 -5.08 -23.38 16.56
CA VAL A 345 -3.74 -23.92 16.19
C VAL A 345 -2.59 -23.13 16.82
N LYS A 346 -2.07 -23.61 17.95
CA LYS A 346 -0.91 -23.01 18.64
C LYS A 346 0.28 -22.86 17.68
N ALA A 347 0.69 -21.63 17.38
CA ALA A 347 2.01 -21.40 16.81
C ALA A 347 3.06 -21.79 17.85
N SER A 348 3.89 -22.77 17.51
CA SER A 348 5.01 -23.22 18.32
C SER A 348 6.26 -23.36 17.46
N GLY A 349 7.42 -23.25 18.10
CA GLY A 349 8.71 -23.34 17.41
C GLY A 349 9.17 -22.02 16.80
N TRP A 350 10.23 -22.12 16.01
CA TRP A 350 10.85 -20.99 15.34
C TRP A 350 9.93 -20.41 14.27
N ARG A 351 9.94 -19.08 14.13
CA ARG A 351 9.26 -18.37 13.04
C ARG A 351 10.25 -17.55 12.25
N VAL A 352 9.94 -17.31 10.98
CA VAL A 352 10.71 -16.40 10.13
C VAL A 352 9.92 -15.11 9.95
N ALA A 353 10.60 -13.98 10.18
CA ALA A 353 10.08 -12.64 9.93
C ALA A 353 10.92 -11.94 8.86
N LEU A 354 10.24 -11.18 8.02
CA LEU A 354 10.82 -10.37 6.97
C LEU A 354 10.39 -8.92 7.16
N TRP A 355 11.33 -8.08 7.53
CA TRP A 355 11.15 -6.64 7.68
C TRP A 355 11.72 -5.91 6.47
N ARG A 356 11.09 -4.79 6.11
CA ARG A 356 11.55 -3.89 5.05
C ARG A 356 11.37 -2.47 5.53
N ASP A 357 12.39 -1.64 5.39
CA ASP A 357 12.35 -0.28 5.94
C ASP A 357 11.26 0.62 5.29
N TRP A 358 10.78 0.24 4.11
CA TRP A 358 9.70 0.94 3.40
C TRP A 358 8.30 0.32 3.58
N GLN A 359 8.15 -0.74 4.36
CA GLN A 359 6.85 -1.35 4.68
C GLN A 359 6.55 -1.25 6.17
N VAL A 360 5.29 -0.97 6.49
CA VAL A 360 4.84 -0.84 7.89
C VAL A 360 4.62 -2.21 8.55
N ASP A 361 4.39 -3.24 7.74
CA ASP A 361 4.05 -4.59 8.23
C ASP A 361 5.19 -5.58 8.05
N ILE A 362 5.40 -6.42 9.07
CA ILE A 362 6.33 -7.55 9.03
C ILE A 362 5.70 -8.69 8.20
N GLY A 363 6.46 -9.26 7.26
CA GLY A 363 6.11 -10.49 6.56
C GLY A 363 6.39 -11.72 7.42
N TRP A 364 5.38 -12.55 7.65
CA TRP A 364 5.49 -13.74 8.52
C TRP A 364 5.46 -15.05 7.74
N TYR A 365 6.31 -16.00 8.17
CA TYR A 365 6.45 -17.31 7.57
C TYR A 365 6.51 -18.38 8.65
N GLU A 366 5.95 -19.55 8.35
CA GLU A 366 5.85 -20.62 9.33
C GLU A 366 7.21 -21.15 9.78
N ASP A 367 8.13 -21.26 8.82
CA ASP A 367 9.51 -21.69 9.01
C ASP A 367 10.35 -21.19 7.82
N PHE A 368 11.64 -21.53 7.80
CA PHE A 368 12.53 -21.12 6.72
C PHE A 368 12.19 -21.74 5.36
N ARG A 369 11.63 -22.96 5.34
CA ARG A 369 11.23 -23.63 4.10
C ARG A 369 10.01 -22.96 3.48
N ASP A 370 9.08 -22.53 4.31
CA ASP A 370 7.90 -21.76 3.92
C ASP A 370 8.28 -20.38 3.35
N TYR A 371 9.30 -19.74 3.94
CA TYR A 371 9.91 -18.55 3.34
C TYR A 371 10.49 -18.82 1.94
N LEU A 372 11.34 -19.84 1.78
CA LEU A 372 11.89 -20.21 0.47
C LEU A 372 10.80 -20.53 -0.57
N ALA A 373 9.75 -21.26 -0.18
CA ALA A 373 8.61 -21.54 -1.04
C ALA A 373 7.90 -20.26 -1.52
N SER A 374 7.78 -19.26 -0.64
CA SER A 374 7.22 -17.96 -1.00
C SER A 374 8.08 -17.20 -2.00
N ILE A 375 9.41 -17.31 -1.90
CA ILE A 375 10.35 -16.69 -2.84
C ILE A 375 10.27 -17.39 -4.20
N ALA A 376 10.32 -18.72 -4.23
CA ALA A 376 10.19 -19.51 -5.46
C ALA A 376 8.88 -19.23 -6.21
N GLN A 377 7.81 -18.89 -5.49
CA GLN A 377 6.52 -18.51 -6.09
C GLN A 377 6.54 -17.15 -6.79
N ARG A 378 7.42 -16.22 -6.37
CA ARG A 378 7.57 -14.88 -6.97
C ARG A 378 8.35 -14.90 -8.28
N ARG A 379 9.01 -16.01 -8.58
CA ARG A 379 9.64 -16.31 -9.86
C ARG A 379 8.64 -16.95 -10.83
#